data_AF-A0A1C6FCR4-F1
#
_entry.id   AF-A0A1C6FCR4-F1
#
_cell.length_a   1.000
_cell.length_b   1.000
_cell.length_c   1.000
_cell.angle_alpha   90.00
_cell.angle_beta   90.00
_cell.angle_gamma   90.00
#
_symmetry.space_group_name_H-M   'P 1'
#
loop_
_entity.id
_entity.type
_entity.pdbx_description
1 polymer ?
#
loop_
_entity_poly.entity_id
_entity_poly.type
_entity_poly.pdbx_seq_one_letter_code
_entity_poly.pdbx_strand_id
1 'polypeptide(L)'
;MARKSRKNVQATPAVVVGPVQYKVALYARISVENEQKREADTIGNQIALLKDFVSQHQDLVVFDLYCDDDISGVSFVRPEFARMMNDIRAGKVTCVIVKDLSRLGRNMIESGEYIEQIFPRMGVRFISVTDRFDSLRDDADISIQLKNFANEAYARDISKKIRAVKRTQQLAGKWTTGTPPYGYMLDPDDKYHLFPDPQTGPIVLVIFRMVAENHTLHFIAKTLNEQGVPSPGRYLYDIGLRKTEKFKNAIWYLQTIKKILVDPVYLGWIVSGKYRSQLCERGTKTTVKTPEEEWIINKGMHEPIVSKELFDKVQDILSARQSEQGLATIYDSKSKRRSMFKGILRCGECGRSMYLRSKSNRGYYYYCTLHENYNATICPKKAVKQEDVESLALRLIQTQIRAFSDAQRLIANLNATPSSQTRYQIYETQIDDAKRKIEKFNQLKAALYGDFADGLLSHQDYTDLSEDYSRRADDLRIFIAELEKEKEKYSVGFGSKMQWALLIEKYKDQESLDAEMAAAFIETLTLFNDGHVEVAFRHRDEIEQVLYVAATRGKEAERYAG
;
A
#
# COMPACT_ATOMS: atom_id res chain seq x y z
N MET A 1 -74.30 25.68 27.44
CA MET A 1 -74.09 26.90 26.64
C MET A 1 -72.69 27.43 26.91
N ALA A 2 -71.78 27.38 25.94
CA ALA A 2 -70.42 27.91 26.08
C ALA A 2 -70.11 28.81 24.89
N ARG A 3 -69.92 30.11 25.16
CA ARG A 3 -69.52 31.16 24.21
C ARG A 3 -68.08 30.91 23.75
N LYS A 4 -67.85 30.81 22.44
CA LYS A 4 -66.51 30.97 21.82
C LYS A 4 -66.42 32.36 21.20
N SER A 5 -65.46 33.15 21.70
CA SER A 5 -65.05 34.45 21.15
C SER A 5 -64.19 34.24 19.90
N ARG A 6 -64.53 34.91 18.80
CA ARG A 6 -63.71 35.01 17.58
C ARG A 6 -63.00 36.37 17.59
N LYS A 7 -61.67 36.39 17.74
CA LYS A 7 -60.85 37.54 17.39
C LYS A 7 -60.43 37.43 15.92
N ASN A 8 -60.75 38.46 15.16
CA ASN A 8 -60.43 38.63 13.76
C ASN A 8 -59.01 39.22 13.66
N VAL A 9 -58.06 38.51 13.05
CA VAL A 9 -56.72 39.03 12.75
C VAL A 9 -56.67 39.25 11.25
N GLN A 10 -56.57 40.51 10.83
CA GLN A 10 -56.33 40.87 9.43
C GLN A 10 -54.93 40.41 9.02
N ALA A 11 -54.85 39.58 7.99
CA ALA A 11 -53.60 39.20 7.36
C ALA A 11 -53.13 40.34 6.44
N THR A 12 -51.93 40.86 6.69
CA THR A 12 -51.17 41.67 5.73
C THR A 12 -50.87 40.85 4.47
N PRO A 13 -50.97 41.43 3.26
CA PRO A 13 -50.71 40.69 2.03
C PRO A 13 -49.21 40.37 1.92
N ALA A 14 -48.90 39.10 1.68
CA ALA A 14 -47.56 38.65 1.36
C ALA A 14 -47.11 39.27 0.02
N VAL A 15 -45.98 39.96 0.04
CA VAL A 15 -45.30 40.42 -1.17
C VAL A 15 -44.83 39.18 -1.94
N VAL A 16 -45.43 38.93 -3.09
CA VAL A 16 -44.99 37.89 -4.02
C VAL A 16 -43.71 38.39 -4.69
N VAL A 17 -42.56 37.96 -4.17
CA VAL A 17 -41.26 38.19 -4.81
C VAL A 17 -41.19 37.26 -6.02
N GLY A 18 -41.07 37.83 -7.24
CA GLY A 18 -40.83 37.06 -8.46
C GLY A 18 -39.52 36.25 -8.38
N PRO A 19 -39.28 35.28 -9.28
CA PRO A 19 -38.07 34.45 -9.24
C PRO A 19 -36.80 35.33 -9.30
N VAL A 20 -35.88 35.11 -8.37
CA VAL A 20 -34.60 35.85 -8.29
C VAL A 20 -33.81 35.55 -9.56
N GLN A 21 -33.65 36.55 -10.43
CA GLN A 21 -32.82 36.44 -11.63
C GLN A 21 -31.36 36.73 -11.29
N TYR A 22 -30.48 35.74 -11.48
CA TYR A 22 -29.05 35.88 -11.34
C TYR A 22 -28.43 36.50 -12.59
N LYS A 23 -27.59 37.53 -12.40
CA LYS A 23 -26.81 38.17 -13.47
C LYS A 23 -25.50 37.41 -13.62
N VAL A 24 -25.36 36.71 -14.74
CA VAL A 24 -24.33 35.69 -14.95
C VAL A 24 -23.13 36.25 -15.70
N ALA A 25 -21.94 36.11 -15.10
CA ALA A 25 -20.67 36.17 -15.79
C ALA A 25 -20.31 34.79 -16.35
N LEU A 26 -20.21 34.68 -17.67
CA LEU A 26 -19.65 33.51 -18.31
C LEU A 26 -18.14 33.68 -18.42
N TYR A 27 -17.36 32.78 -17.82
CA TYR A 27 -15.91 32.89 -17.84
C TYR A 27 -15.26 31.72 -18.59
N ALA A 28 -14.47 32.05 -19.61
CA ALA A 28 -13.78 31.10 -20.48
C ALA A 28 -12.28 31.40 -20.55
N ARG A 29 -11.46 30.34 -20.72
CA ARG A 29 -10.00 30.47 -20.80
C ARG A 29 -9.38 29.38 -21.68
N ILE A 30 -8.28 29.71 -22.36
CA ILE A 30 -7.35 28.75 -23.00
C ILE A 30 -5.94 28.93 -22.43
N SER A 31 -5.20 27.82 -22.29
CA SER A 31 -3.78 27.82 -21.91
C SER A 31 -2.91 27.26 -23.02
N VAL A 32 -1.83 27.96 -23.36
CA VAL A 32 -0.79 27.55 -24.31
C VAL A 32 0.08 26.44 -23.72
N GLU A 33 -0.33 25.19 -23.86
CA GLU A 33 0.54 24.08 -23.43
C GLU A 33 0.71 22.96 -24.46
N ASN A 34 -0.11 22.84 -25.51
CA ASN A 34 0.11 21.89 -26.62
C ASN A 34 -0.83 22.17 -27.81
N GLU A 35 -0.32 22.15 -29.05
CA GLU A 35 -1.11 22.35 -30.29
C GLU A 35 -2.25 21.32 -30.45
N GLN A 36 -2.10 20.09 -29.95
CA GLN A 36 -3.14 19.05 -29.99
C GLN A 36 -4.34 19.33 -29.06
N LYS A 37 -4.19 20.15 -28.00
CA LYS A 37 -5.33 20.57 -27.15
C LYS A 37 -6.16 21.67 -27.81
N ARG A 38 -5.61 22.36 -28.82
CA ARG A 38 -6.25 23.49 -29.51
C ARG A 38 -7.46 23.03 -30.34
N GLU A 39 -7.45 21.81 -30.88
CA GLU A 39 -8.54 21.28 -31.70
C GLU A 39 -9.75 20.79 -30.88
N ALA A 40 -9.55 20.30 -29.65
CA ALA A 40 -10.62 19.67 -28.86
C ALA A 40 -11.33 20.61 -27.86
N ASP A 41 -10.68 21.69 -27.41
CA ASP A 41 -11.19 22.55 -26.33
C ASP A 41 -11.13 24.05 -26.68
N THR A 42 -11.66 24.39 -27.86
CA THR A 42 -11.73 25.78 -28.35
C THR A 42 -12.58 26.65 -27.41
N ILE A 43 -12.24 27.94 -27.28
CA ILE A 43 -13.04 28.93 -26.54
C ILE A 43 -14.50 28.93 -27.03
N GLY A 44 -14.70 28.74 -28.34
CA GLY A 44 -16.03 28.62 -28.95
C GLY A 44 -16.87 27.48 -28.35
N ASN A 45 -16.29 26.28 -28.16
CA ASN A 45 -16.99 25.15 -27.54
C ASN A 45 -17.33 25.42 -26.07
N GLN A 46 -16.43 26.09 -25.34
CA GLN A 46 -16.68 26.46 -23.95
C GLN A 46 -17.85 27.45 -23.85
N ILE A 47 -17.84 28.49 -24.67
CA ILE A 47 -18.92 29.50 -24.71
C ILE A 47 -20.25 28.87 -25.11
N ALA A 48 -20.25 27.98 -26.10
CA ALA A 48 -21.46 27.31 -26.57
C ALA A 48 -22.09 26.47 -25.44
N LEU A 49 -21.29 25.67 -24.73
CA LEU A 49 -21.74 24.89 -23.57
C LEU A 49 -22.32 25.79 -22.47
N LEU A 50 -21.63 26.89 -22.16
CA LEU A 50 -22.06 27.81 -21.11
C LEU A 50 -23.37 28.54 -21.45
N LYS A 51 -23.52 28.97 -22.71
CA LYS A 51 -24.75 29.60 -23.19
C LYS A 51 -25.91 28.60 -23.24
N ASP A 52 -25.66 27.37 -23.67
CA ASP A 52 -26.67 26.30 -23.66
C ASP A 52 -27.15 26.01 -22.23
N PHE A 53 -26.22 25.90 -21.27
CA PHE A 53 -26.56 25.75 -19.86
C PHE A 53 -27.43 26.89 -19.36
N VAL A 54 -27.05 28.16 -19.60
CA VAL A 54 -27.88 29.31 -19.18
C VAL A 54 -29.27 29.27 -19.85
N SER A 55 -29.37 28.87 -21.11
CA SER A 55 -30.65 28.80 -21.82
C SER A 55 -31.64 27.77 -21.23
N GLN A 56 -31.12 26.76 -20.53
CA GLN A 56 -31.91 25.71 -19.88
C GLN A 56 -32.41 26.14 -18.48
N HIS A 57 -31.97 27.29 -17.97
CA HIS A 57 -32.23 27.76 -16.61
C HIS A 57 -32.92 29.13 -16.59
N GLN A 58 -34.20 29.17 -16.18
CA GLN A 58 -35.02 30.39 -16.19
C GLN A 58 -34.59 31.44 -15.15
N ASP A 59 -33.79 31.04 -14.15
CA ASP A 59 -33.24 31.89 -13.10
C ASP A 59 -31.95 32.60 -13.51
N LEU A 60 -31.39 32.32 -14.70
CA LEU A 60 -30.08 32.80 -15.13
C LEU A 60 -30.20 33.77 -16.32
N VAL A 61 -29.57 34.95 -16.22
CA VAL A 61 -29.50 35.95 -17.29
C VAL A 61 -28.05 36.34 -17.54
N VAL A 62 -27.55 36.14 -18.76
CA VAL A 62 -26.16 36.50 -19.11
C VAL A 62 -25.97 38.01 -18.99
N PHE A 63 -25.04 38.43 -18.12
CA PHE A 63 -24.58 39.81 -18.01
C PHE A 63 -23.49 40.09 -19.05
N ASP A 64 -22.41 39.30 -19.02
CA ASP A 64 -21.30 39.46 -19.96
C ASP A 64 -20.47 38.17 -20.07
N LEU A 65 -19.64 38.10 -21.11
CA LEU A 65 -18.66 37.06 -21.35
C LEU A 65 -17.25 37.61 -21.07
N TYR A 66 -16.50 36.90 -20.24
CA TYR A 66 -15.13 37.23 -19.84
C TYR A 66 -14.20 36.14 -20.38
N CYS A 67 -13.21 36.52 -21.19
CA CYS A 67 -12.39 35.57 -21.92
C CYS A 67 -10.90 35.93 -21.86
N ASP A 68 -10.13 35.17 -21.08
CA ASP A 68 -8.67 35.29 -21.04
C ASP A 68 -8.04 34.29 -22.05
N ASP A 69 -7.40 34.80 -23.09
CA ASP A 69 -6.66 34.01 -24.10
C ASP A 69 -5.15 34.02 -23.82
N ASP A 70 -4.46 32.92 -24.11
CA ASP A 70 -3.00 32.74 -23.95
C ASP A 70 -2.41 32.98 -22.53
N ILE A 71 -3.21 32.94 -21.45
CA ILE A 71 -2.72 33.13 -20.07
C ILE A 71 -2.64 31.81 -19.27
N SER A 72 -1.47 31.57 -18.65
CA SER A 72 -1.21 30.42 -17.76
C SER A 72 -2.13 30.40 -16.55
N GLY A 73 -2.72 29.23 -16.26
CA GLY A 73 -3.64 29.03 -15.12
C GLY A 73 -2.97 29.04 -13.74
N VAL A 74 -1.66 29.26 -13.68
CA VAL A 74 -0.86 29.30 -12.44
C VAL A 74 -0.76 30.72 -11.87
N SER A 75 -0.92 31.77 -12.69
CA SER A 75 -0.95 33.17 -12.25
C SER A 75 -2.40 33.71 -12.30
N PHE A 76 -2.78 34.52 -11.31
CA PHE A 76 -4.06 35.23 -11.26
C PHE A 76 -4.00 36.66 -11.83
N VAL A 77 -2.87 37.09 -12.40
CA VAL A 77 -2.79 38.34 -13.15
C VAL A 77 -3.49 38.15 -14.50
N ARG A 78 -4.79 38.41 -14.52
CA ARG A 78 -5.70 38.11 -15.63
C ARG A 78 -6.63 39.30 -15.88
N PRO A 79 -6.54 39.97 -17.04
CA PRO A 79 -7.33 41.17 -17.33
C PRO A 79 -8.84 40.93 -17.26
N GLU A 80 -9.33 39.86 -17.88
CA GLU A 80 -10.78 39.61 -17.96
C GLU A 80 -11.33 39.05 -16.64
N PHE A 81 -10.55 38.26 -15.93
CA PHE A 81 -10.88 37.89 -14.54
C PHE A 81 -10.94 39.12 -13.61
N ALA A 82 -10.00 40.06 -13.73
CA ALA A 82 -10.00 41.29 -12.93
C ALA A 82 -11.21 42.18 -13.29
N ARG A 83 -11.57 42.26 -14.57
CA ARG A 83 -12.78 42.94 -15.05
C ARG A 83 -14.04 42.32 -14.43
N MET A 84 -14.15 41.00 -14.47
CA MET A 84 -15.24 40.24 -13.83
C MET A 84 -15.33 40.54 -12.33
N MET A 85 -14.20 40.50 -11.62
CA MET A 85 -14.17 40.79 -10.17
C MET A 85 -14.61 42.22 -9.85
N ASN A 86 -14.28 43.20 -10.69
CA ASN A 86 -14.74 44.57 -10.52
C ASN A 86 -16.26 44.71 -10.77
N ASP A 87 -16.81 44.01 -11.76
CA ASP A 87 -18.26 44.01 -12.01
C ASP A 87 -19.03 43.27 -10.90
N ILE A 88 -18.44 42.23 -10.29
CA ILE A 88 -18.95 41.60 -9.07
C ILE A 88 -18.96 42.60 -7.90
N ARG A 89 -17.84 43.30 -7.64
CA ARG A 89 -17.76 44.33 -6.57
C ARG A 89 -18.76 45.46 -6.78
N ALA A 90 -19.06 45.80 -8.04
CA ALA A 90 -20.08 46.79 -8.39
C ALA A 90 -21.52 46.26 -8.30
N GLY A 91 -21.73 45.00 -7.89
CA GLY A 91 -23.05 44.37 -7.78
C GLY A 91 -23.74 44.10 -9.12
N LYS A 92 -23.00 44.15 -10.24
CA LYS A 92 -23.54 43.91 -11.58
C LYS A 92 -23.65 42.42 -11.91
N VAL A 93 -22.81 41.60 -11.29
CA VAL A 93 -22.74 40.15 -11.45
C VAL A 93 -23.07 39.48 -10.12
N THR A 94 -24.01 38.54 -10.13
CA THR A 94 -24.42 37.77 -8.95
C THR A 94 -24.25 36.26 -9.13
N CYS A 95 -23.80 35.83 -10.31
CA CYS A 95 -23.43 34.44 -10.57
C CYS A 95 -22.24 34.34 -11.53
N VAL A 96 -21.33 33.41 -11.29
CA VAL A 96 -20.20 33.09 -12.16
C VAL A 96 -20.33 31.65 -12.63
N ILE A 97 -20.24 31.42 -13.94
CA ILE A 97 -20.32 30.07 -14.53
C ILE A 97 -19.08 29.79 -15.36
N VAL A 98 -18.47 28.63 -15.10
CA VAL A 98 -17.32 28.09 -15.82
C VAL A 98 -17.62 26.69 -16.36
N LYS A 99 -16.89 26.29 -17.40
CA LYS A 99 -16.99 24.92 -17.95
C LYS A 99 -16.60 23.89 -16.90
N ASP A 100 -15.38 24.04 -16.38
CA ASP A 100 -14.74 23.17 -15.39
C ASP A 100 -13.94 24.03 -14.39
N LEU A 101 -13.65 23.48 -13.21
CA LEU A 101 -12.97 24.19 -12.12
C LEU A 101 -11.54 24.64 -12.48
N SER A 102 -10.91 23.98 -13.46
CA SER A 102 -9.59 24.39 -13.96
C SER A 102 -9.62 25.71 -14.74
N ARG A 103 -10.80 26.19 -15.14
CA ARG A 103 -10.97 27.51 -15.75
C ARG A 103 -10.75 28.63 -14.73
N LEU A 104 -11.31 28.49 -13.54
CA LEU A 104 -11.14 29.48 -12.47
C LEU A 104 -9.66 29.62 -12.06
N GLY A 105 -8.95 28.51 -11.90
CA GLY A 105 -7.51 28.52 -11.67
C GLY A 105 -6.93 27.11 -11.51
N ARG A 106 -5.62 26.97 -11.72
CA ARG A 106 -4.89 25.72 -11.47
C ARG A 106 -4.23 25.69 -10.08
N ASN A 107 -4.06 26.85 -9.45
CA ASN A 107 -3.66 26.93 -8.04
C ASN A 107 -4.90 26.65 -7.17
N MET A 108 -4.84 25.51 -6.51
CA MET A 108 -5.96 24.93 -5.78
C MET A 108 -6.21 25.59 -4.42
N ILE A 109 -5.23 26.32 -3.89
CA ILE A 109 -5.37 27.11 -2.66
C ILE A 109 -6.18 28.37 -3.01
N GLU A 110 -5.69 29.14 -3.98
CA GLU A 110 -6.34 30.39 -4.41
C GLU A 110 -7.73 30.13 -5.03
N SER A 111 -7.89 29.12 -5.89
CA SER A 111 -9.20 28.81 -6.48
C SER A 111 -10.22 28.33 -5.44
N GLY A 112 -9.76 27.62 -4.41
CA GLY A 112 -10.60 27.22 -3.27
C GLY A 112 -11.05 28.43 -2.44
N GLU A 113 -10.15 29.37 -2.19
CA GLU A 113 -10.46 30.62 -1.47
C GLU A 113 -11.54 31.44 -2.19
N TYR A 114 -11.48 31.54 -3.53
CA TYR A 114 -12.53 32.22 -4.30
C TYR A 114 -13.90 31.55 -4.16
N ILE A 115 -13.97 30.22 -4.26
CA ILE A 115 -15.23 29.48 -4.25
C ILE A 115 -15.84 29.41 -2.85
N GLU A 116 -15.04 29.17 -1.81
CA GLU A 116 -15.52 28.93 -0.45
C GLU A 116 -15.66 30.20 0.39
N GLN A 117 -14.88 31.24 0.11
CA GLN A 117 -14.85 32.43 0.94
C GLN A 117 -15.26 33.70 0.18
N ILE A 118 -14.63 33.99 -0.95
CA ILE A 118 -14.81 35.29 -1.61
C ILE A 118 -16.17 35.40 -2.28
N PHE A 119 -16.53 34.46 -3.16
CA PHE A 119 -17.82 34.50 -3.85
C PHE A 119 -19.02 34.43 -2.88
N PRO A 120 -19.05 33.54 -1.87
CA PRO A 120 -20.12 33.53 -0.89
C PRO A 120 -20.24 34.83 -0.09
N ARG A 121 -19.12 35.41 0.38
CA ARG A 121 -19.12 36.70 1.08
C ARG A 121 -19.63 37.85 0.21
N MET A 122 -19.42 37.77 -1.10
CA MET A 122 -19.91 38.75 -2.08
C MET A 122 -21.34 38.45 -2.57
N GLY A 123 -22.00 37.41 -2.04
CA GLY A 123 -23.35 37.01 -2.47
C GLY A 123 -23.40 36.46 -3.89
N VAL A 124 -22.29 35.92 -4.39
CA VAL A 124 -22.14 35.38 -5.74
C VAL A 124 -22.30 33.86 -5.73
N ARG A 125 -23.20 33.35 -6.57
CA ARG A 125 -23.34 31.92 -6.85
C ARG A 125 -22.28 31.47 -7.86
N PHE A 126 -21.57 30.39 -7.57
CA PHE A 126 -20.58 29.81 -8.49
C PHE A 126 -21.05 28.46 -9.02
N ILE A 127 -20.97 28.27 -10.35
CA ILE A 127 -21.38 27.03 -11.02
C ILE A 127 -20.25 26.51 -11.92
N SER A 128 -19.93 25.22 -11.80
CA SER A 128 -19.11 24.48 -12.76
C SER A 128 -19.94 23.42 -13.47
N VAL A 129 -20.07 23.52 -14.80
CA VAL A 129 -21.00 22.69 -15.58
C VAL A 129 -20.56 21.24 -15.67
N THR A 130 -19.31 20.95 -16.03
CA THR A 130 -18.85 19.55 -16.19
C THR A 130 -18.60 18.87 -14.86
N ASP A 131 -18.21 19.63 -13.85
CA ASP A 131 -17.98 19.11 -12.50
C ASP A 131 -19.30 18.96 -11.70
N ARG A 132 -20.43 19.39 -12.29
CA ARG A 132 -21.77 19.36 -11.69
C ARG A 132 -21.82 20.05 -10.33
N PHE A 133 -21.07 21.13 -10.21
CA PHE A 133 -20.91 21.88 -8.97
C PHE A 133 -21.75 23.17 -9.00
N ASP A 134 -22.43 23.45 -7.89
CA ASP A 134 -23.26 24.64 -7.70
C ASP A 134 -23.18 25.05 -6.23
N SER A 135 -22.62 26.24 -5.96
CA SER A 135 -22.38 26.74 -4.61
C SER A 135 -23.65 27.02 -3.80
N LEU A 136 -24.83 26.95 -4.43
CA LEU A 136 -26.13 27.10 -3.76
C LEU A 136 -26.60 25.79 -3.09
N ARG A 137 -26.00 24.64 -3.42
CA ARG A 137 -26.37 23.34 -2.85
C ARG A 137 -25.55 23.07 -1.58
N ASP A 138 -26.25 22.88 -0.45
CA ASP A 138 -25.72 22.85 0.93
C ASP A 138 -24.93 21.58 1.32
N ASP A 139 -24.39 20.84 0.34
CA ASP A 139 -23.72 19.56 0.56
C ASP A 139 -22.33 19.54 -0.11
N ALA A 140 -21.31 19.96 0.64
CA ALA A 140 -19.96 19.38 0.69
C ALA A 140 -18.89 20.45 0.99
N ASP A 141 -17.95 20.13 1.87
CA ASP A 141 -16.61 20.74 1.88
C ASP A 141 -15.89 20.33 0.57
N ILE A 142 -16.04 21.18 -0.45
CA ILE A 142 -15.70 20.91 -1.85
C ILE A 142 -14.19 20.94 -2.09
N SER A 143 -13.44 21.74 -1.34
CA SER A 143 -11.99 21.87 -1.56
C SER A 143 -11.28 20.51 -1.48
N ILE A 144 -11.64 19.66 -0.51
CA ILE A 144 -11.01 18.34 -0.31
C ILE A 144 -11.48 17.33 -1.37
N GLN A 145 -12.78 17.32 -1.71
CA GLN A 145 -13.33 16.39 -2.69
C GLN A 145 -12.83 16.71 -4.11
N LEU A 146 -12.71 17.99 -4.44
CA LEU A 146 -12.15 18.46 -5.71
C LEU A 146 -10.66 18.19 -5.82
N LYS A 147 -9.90 18.44 -4.74
CA LYS A 147 -8.48 18.06 -4.61
C LYS A 147 -8.28 16.58 -4.93
N ASN A 148 -9.11 15.73 -4.33
CA ASN A 148 -9.02 14.29 -4.51
C ASN A 148 -9.44 13.85 -5.91
N PHE A 149 -10.53 14.39 -6.45
CA PHE A 149 -11.00 14.06 -7.79
C PHE A 149 -10.01 14.50 -8.87
N ALA A 150 -9.46 15.72 -8.78
CA ALA A 150 -8.49 16.23 -9.74
C ALA A 150 -7.19 15.41 -9.71
N ASN A 151 -6.68 15.08 -8.51
CA ASN A 151 -5.52 14.24 -8.36
C ASN A 151 -5.75 12.83 -8.94
N GLU A 152 -6.92 12.24 -8.68
CA GLU A 152 -7.25 10.91 -9.18
C GLU A 152 -7.47 10.88 -10.69
N ALA A 153 -8.16 11.89 -11.24
CA ALA A 153 -8.39 12.04 -12.67
C ALA A 153 -7.07 12.25 -13.43
N TYR A 154 -6.20 13.13 -12.91
CA TYR A 154 -4.87 13.40 -13.49
C TYR A 154 -3.97 12.15 -13.42
N ALA A 155 -3.92 11.47 -12.27
CA ALA A 155 -3.18 10.22 -12.13
C ALA A 155 -3.70 9.12 -13.08
N ARG A 156 -5.03 9.04 -13.28
CA ARG A 156 -5.66 8.08 -14.19
C ARG A 156 -5.33 8.37 -15.66
N ASP A 157 -5.35 9.63 -16.07
CA ASP A 157 -5.01 10.06 -17.44
C ASP A 157 -3.53 9.80 -17.76
N ILE A 158 -2.62 10.22 -16.86
CA ILE A 158 -1.19 9.90 -16.99
C ILE A 158 -0.99 8.39 -17.11
N SER A 159 -1.67 7.61 -16.25
CA SER A 159 -1.56 6.15 -16.29
C SER A 159 -2.06 5.56 -17.62
N LYS A 160 -3.13 6.12 -18.21
CA LYS A 160 -3.61 5.71 -19.54
C LYS A 160 -2.58 6.03 -20.63
N LYS A 161 -2.02 7.24 -20.63
CA LYS A 161 -1.01 7.68 -21.59
C LYS A 161 0.28 6.86 -21.50
N ILE A 162 0.80 6.62 -20.30
CA ILE A 162 1.98 5.77 -20.09
C ILE A 162 1.72 4.35 -20.60
N ARG A 163 0.54 3.78 -20.34
CA ARG A 163 0.17 2.46 -20.87
C ARG A 163 0.10 2.44 -22.39
N ALA A 164 -0.48 3.46 -23.01
CA ALA A 164 -0.57 3.56 -24.47
C ALA A 164 0.83 3.65 -25.09
N VAL A 165 1.69 4.54 -24.58
CA VAL A 165 3.10 4.66 -25.03
C VAL A 165 3.84 3.34 -24.84
N LYS A 166 3.73 2.71 -23.66
CA LYS A 166 4.37 1.42 -23.39
C LYS A 166 3.89 0.34 -24.37
N ARG A 167 2.59 0.28 -24.67
CA ARG A 167 2.02 -0.65 -25.64
C ARG A 167 2.58 -0.40 -27.05
N THR A 168 2.68 0.85 -27.48
CA THR A 168 3.30 1.20 -28.77
C THR A 168 4.76 0.75 -28.83
N GLN A 169 5.55 0.98 -27.78
CA GLN A 169 6.94 0.50 -27.74
C GLN A 169 7.02 -1.04 -27.75
N GLN A 170 6.13 -1.73 -27.03
CA GLN A 170 6.05 -3.20 -27.06
C GLN A 170 5.74 -3.74 -28.47
N LEU A 171 4.81 -3.08 -29.18
CA LEU A 171 4.47 -3.42 -30.56
C LEU A 171 5.65 -3.17 -31.52
N ALA A 172 6.48 -2.18 -31.24
CA ALA A 172 7.70 -1.89 -32.00
C ALA A 172 8.89 -2.84 -31.69
N GLY A 173 8.71 -3.89 -30.88
CA GLY A 173 9.78 -4.83 -30.54
C GLY A 173 10.87 -4.24 -29.63
N LYS A 174 10.51 -3.20 -28.87
CA LYS A 174 11.41 -2.54 -27.90
C LYS A 174 11.31 -3.16 -26.52
N TRP A 175 12.43 -3.15 -25.80
CA TRP A 175 12.49 -3.60 -24.42
C TRP A 175 11.86 -2.56 -23.47
N THR A 176 10.72 -2.90 -22.88
CA THR A 176 9.95 -1.99 -22.01
C THR A 176 9.89 -2.42 -20.54
N THR A 177 10.70 -3.43 -20.20
CA THR A 177 10.78 -4.02 -18.87
C THR A 177 12.02 -3.48 -18.16
N GLY A 178 11.93 -3.17 -16.86
CA GLY A 178 13.00 -2.41 -16.19
C GLY A 178 14.35 -3.14 -16.11
N THR A 179 14.36 -4.43 -15.80
CA THR A 179 15.61 -5.19 -15.62
C THR A 179 15.89 -6.06 -16.84
N PRO A 180 17.06 -5.98 -17.48
CA PRO A 180 17.40 -6.82 -18.63
C PRO A 180 17.47 -8.31 -18.23
N PRO A 181 17.19 -9.25 -19.15
CA PRO A 181 17.42 -10.67 -18.93
C PRO A 181 18.90 -10.97 -18.72
N TYR A 182 19.22 -12.06 -18.02
CA TYR A 182 20.61 -12.49 -17.85
C TYR A 182 21.25 -12.80 -19.20
N GLY A 183 22.49 -12.40 -19.44
CA GLY A 183 23.12 -12.50 -20.76
C GLY A 183 22.95 -11.26 -21.64
N TYR A 184 22.07 -10.33 -21.25
CA TYR A 184 21.87 -9.05 -21.91
C TYR A 184 22.06 -7.89 -20.94
N MET A 185 22.38 -6.72 -21.47
CA MET A 185 22.35 -5.45 -20.75
C MET A 185 21.63 -4.38 -21.58
N LEU A 186 21.23 -3.29 -20.93
CA LEU A 186 20.57 -2.16 -21.57
C LEU A 186 21.61 -1.29 -22.26
N ASP A 187 21.36 -0.93 -23.51
CA ASP A 187 22.18 0.01 -24.27
C ASP A 187 22.30 1.35 -23.51
N PRO A 188 23.53 1.87 -23.27
CA PRO A 188 23.72 3.16 -22.62
C PRO A 188 23.04 4.31 -23.37
N ASP A 189 22.94 4.19 -24.70
CA ASP A 189 22.41 5.23 -25.59
C ASP A 189 20.91 5.04 -25.88
N ASP A 190 20.39 3.81 -25.79
CA ASP A 190 18.96 3.51 -25.92
C ASP A 190 18.44 2.55 -24.83
N LYS A 191 17.76 3.11 -23.82
CA LYS A 191 17.10 2.34 -22.75
C LYS A 191 16.04 1.32 -23.24
N TYR A 192 15.64 1.37 -24.50
CA TYR A 192 14.69 0.44 -25.13
C TYR A 192 15.36 -0.68 -25.93
N HIS A 193 16.69 -0.67 -26.02
CA HIS A 193 17.49 -1.64 -26.74
C HIS A 193 18.27 -2.54 -25.77
N LEU A 194 18.30 -3.84 -26.07
CA LEU A 194 19.12 -4.82 -25.36
C LEU A 194 20.33 -5.15 -26.24
N PHE A 195 21.49 -5.31 -25.63
CA PHE A 195 22.66 -5.86 -26.31
C PHE A 195 23.29 -7.00 -25.49
N PRO A 196 23.92 -7.99 -26.15
CA PRO A 196 24.58 -9.10 -25.47
C PRO A 196 25.62 -8.59 -24.47
N ASP A 197 25.52 -9.03 -23.23
CA ASP A 197 26.46 -8.69 -22.17
C ASP A 197 27.77 -9.47 -22.41
N PRO A 198 28.94 -8.81 -22.55
CA PRO A 198 30.21 -9.49 -22.77
C PRO A 198 30.60 -10.47 -21.65
N GLN A 199 30.14 -10.24 -20.42
CA GLN A 199 30.43 -11.10 -19.28
C GLN A 199 29.41 -12.25 -19.15
N THR A 200 28.12 -11.95 -19.27
CA THR A 200 27.06 -12.93 -18.99
C THR A 200 26.50 -13.63 -20.23
N GLY A 201 26.61 -13.02 -21.42
CA GLY A 201 26.18 -13.59 -22.69
C GLY A 201 26.85 -14.92 -23.04
N PRO A 202 28.18 -15.04 -22.94
CA PRO A 202 28.88 -16.31 -23.16
C PRO A 202 28.41 -17.43 -22.21
N ILE A 203 28.07 -17.10 -20.96
CA ILE A 203 27.57 -18.07 -19.97
C ILE A 203 26.22 -18.64 -20.42
N VAL A 204 25.32 -17.81 -20.95
CA VAL A 204 24.05 -18.29 -21.52
C VAL A 204 24.30 -19.27 -22.65
N LEU A 205 25.20 -18.93 -23.58
CA LEU A 205 25.54 -19.82 -24.70
C LEU A 205 26.11 -21.17 -24.21
N VAL A 206 26.98 -21.16 -23.19
CA VAL A 206 27.51 -22.37 -22.54
C VAL A 206 26.38 -23.20 -21.94
N ILE A 207 25.41 -22.58 -21.24
CA ILE A 207 24.25 -23.27 -20.67
C ILE A 207 23.46 -24.01 -21.76
N PHE A 208 23.18 -23.36 -22.90
CA PHE A 208 22.48 -24.00 -24.02
C PHE A 208 23.30 -25.15 -24.63
N ARG A 209 24.61 -24.97 -24.82
CA ARG A 209 25.50 -26.03 -25.33
C ARG A 209 25.57 -27.24 -24.42
N MET A 210 25.72 -27.04 -23.10
CA MET A 210 25.76 -28.15 -22.15
C MET A 210 24.48 -28.98 -22.17
N VAL A 211 23.31 -28.36 -22.36
CA VAL A 211 22.06 -29.11 -22.53
C VAL A 211 22.03 -29.86 -23.87
N ALA A 212 22.49 -29.22 -24.95
CA ALA A 212 22.60 -29.84 -26.27
C ALA A 212 23.59 -31.04 -26.31
N GLU A 213 24.52 -31.10 -25.35
CA GLU A 213 25.45 -32.20 -25.06
C GLU A 213 24.86 -33.24 -24.08
N ASN A 214 23.56 -33.16 -23.78
CA ASN A 214 22.85 -34.05 -22.86
C ASN A 214 23.24 -33.96 -21.37
N HIS A 215 23.88 -32.89 -20.91
CA HIS A 215 24.04 -32.68 -19.47
C HIS A 215 22.68 -32.42 -18.77
N THR A 216 22.58 -32.82 -17.50
CA THR A 216 21.38 -32.56 -16.68
C THR A 216 21.38 -31.13 -16.14
N LEU A 217 20.19 -30.56 -15.92
CA LEU A 217 20.09 -29.19 -15.36
C LEU A 217 20.75 -29.07 -13.98
N HIS A 218 20.73 -30.15 -13.20
CA HIS A 218 21.42 -30.21 -11.91
C HIS A 218 22.94 -30.18 -12.08
N PHE A 219 23.48 -30.97 -13.01
CA PHE A 219 24.91 -30.96 -13.32
C PHE A 219 25.36 -29.56 -13.73
N ILE A 220 24.65 -28.91 -14.65
CA ILE A 220 24.98 -27.55 -15.09
C ILE A 220 24.98 -26.56 -13.93
N ALA A 221 23.95 -26.57 -13.07
CA ALA A 221 23.90 -25.69 -11.90
C ALA A 221 25.07 -25.94 -10.94
N LYS A 222 25.42 -27.21 -10.71
CA LYS A 222 26.56 -27.57 -9.86
C LYS A 222 27.87 -27.07 -10.46
N THR A 223 28.13 -27.32 -11.74
CA THR A 223 29.34 -26.88 -12.44
C THR A 223 29.51 -25.36 -12.38
N LEU A 224 28.44 -24.59 -12.67
CA LEU A 224 28.49 -23.14 -12.60
C LEU A 224 28.74 -22.63 -11.17
N ASN A 225 28.17 -23.28 -10.16
CA ASN A 225 28.42 -22.94 -8.76
C ASN A 225 29.86 -23.25 -8.33
N GLU A 226 30.42 -24.39 -8.75
CA GLU A 226 31.80 -24.80 -8.44
C GLU A 226 32.82 -23.88 -9.13
N GLN A 227 32.51 -23.38 -10.32
CA GLN A 227 33.32 -22.40 -11.04
C GLN A 227 33.17 -20.96 -10.51
N GLY A 228 32.31 -20.74 -9.50
CA GLY A 228 32.09 -19.41 -8.93
C GLY A 228 31.34 -18.45 -9.86
N VAL A 229 30.63 -18.95 -10.88
CA VAL A 229 29.92 -18.12 -11.84
C VAL A 229 28.71 -17.46 -11.16
N PRO A 230 28.58 -16.12 -11.17
CA PRO A 230 27.47 -15.42 -10.55
C PRO A 230 26.12 -15.82 -11.17
N SER A 231 25.18 -16.27 -10.34
CA SER A 231 23.79 -16.50 -10.79
C SER A 231 23.10 -15.19 -11.18
N PRO A 232 21.99 -15.20 -11.96
CA PRO A 232 21.30 -13.97 -12.36
C PRO A 232 20.94 -13.03 -11.21
N GLY A 233 20.52 -13.57 -10.07
CA GLY A 233 20.22 -12.77 -8.89
C GLY A 233 21.47 -12.14 -8.26
N ARG A 234 22.57 -12.92 -8.18
CA ARG A 234 23.86 -12.50 -7.65
C ARG A 234 24.51 -11.44 -8.54
N TYR A 235 24.56 -11.68 -9.85
CA TYR A 235 25.10 -10.74 -10.82
C TYR A 235 24.42 -9.37 -10.72
N LEU A 236 23.07 -9.34 -10.69
CA LEU A 236 22.32 -8.10 -10.51
C LEU A 236 22.60 -7.39 -9.18
N TYR A 237 22.96 -8.13 -8.12
CA TYR A 237 23.37 -7.55 -6.85
C TYR A 237 24.78 -6.96 -6.95
N ASP A 238 25.70 -7.67 -7.58
CA ASP A 238 27.11 -7.27 -7.73
C ASP A 238 27.25 -6.00 -8.57
N ILE A 239 26.40 -5.80 -9.59
CA ILE A 239 26.36 -4.55 -10.40
C ILE A 239 25.46 -3.46 -9.80
N GLY A 240 24.90 -3.66 -8.61
CA GLY A 240 24.12 -2.65 -7.87
C GLY A 240 22.67 -2.45 -8.33
N LEU A 241 22.17 -3.20 -9.32
CA LEU A 241 20.76 -3.15 -9.76
C LEU A 241 19.80 -3.79 -8.75
N ARG A 242 20.30 -4.66 -7.86
CA ARG A 242 19.55 -5.24 -6.73
C ARG A 242 20.27 -4.95 -5.41
N LYS A 243 19.56 -4.37 -4.44
CA LYS A 243 20.13 -4.03 -3.12
C LYS A 243 19.81 -5.04 -2.01
N THR A 244 19.00 -6.05 -2.29
CA THR A 244 18.56 -7.00 -1.25
C THR A 244 19.67 -7.99 -0.90
N GLU A 245 20.09 -8.04 0.36
CA GLU A 245 21.19 -8.89 0.85
C GLU A 245 21.02 -10.38 0.56
N LYS A 246 19.77 -10.86 0.43
CA LYS A 246 19.46 -12.25 0.05
C LYS A 246 20.10 -12.69 -1.27
N PHE A 247 20.42 -11.75 -2.16
CA PHE A 247 21.01 -12.04 -3.47
C PHE A 247 22.55 -12.08 -3.42
N LYS A 248 23.17 -11.60 -2.35
CA LYS A 248 24.63 -11.61 -2.18
C LYS A 248 25.22 -13.01 -2.20
N ASN A 249 24.52 -14.01 -1.69
CA ASN A 249 25.01 -15.40 -1.72
C ASN A 249 24.12 -16.28 -2.61
N ALA A 250 23.53 -15.70 -3.67
CA ALA A 250 22.64 -16.43 -4.56
C ALA A 250 23.40 -17.35 -5.52
N ILE A 251 23.07 -18.63 -5.48
CA ILE A 251 23.65 -19.69 -6.32
C ILE A 251 22.78 -20.03 -7.54
N TRP A 252 23.37 -20.68 -8.54
CA TRP A 252 22.65 -21.33 -9.62
C TRP A 252 21.76 -22.44 -9.10
N TYR A 253 20.52 -22.46 -9.59
CA TYR A 253 19.52 -23.46 -9.27
C TYR A 253 18.87 -23.95 -10.54
N LEU A 254 18.49 -25.24 -10.60
CA LEU A 254 17.92 -25.87 -11.81
C LEU A 254 16.74 -25.10 -12.42
N GLN A 255 15.90 -24.47 -11.60
CA GLN A 255 14.74 -23.69 -12.06
C GLN A 255 15.16 -22.38 -12.74
N THR A 256 16.26 -21.78 -12.30
CA THR A 256 16.81 -20.58 -12.93
C THR A 256 17.33 -20.93 -14.32
N ILE A 257 18.05 -22.04 -14.45
CA ILE A 257 18.52 -22.54 -15.74
C ILE A 257 17.34 -22.88 -16.65
N LYS A 258 16.33 -23.61 -16.15
CA LYS A 258 15.13 -23.94 -16.93
C LYS A 258 14.43 -22.69 -17.48
N LYS A 259 14.34 -21.61 -16.68
CA LYS A 259 13.76 -20.35 -17.14
C LYS A 259 14.56 -19.72 -18.28
N ILE A 260 15.89 -19.76 -18.20
CA ILE A 260 16.77 -19.25 -19.27
C ILE A 260 16.56 -20.07 -20.55
N LEU A 261 16.55 -21.40 -20.45
CA LEU A 261 16.45 -22.29 -21.61
C LEU A 261 15.13 -22.17 -22.38
N VAL A 262 14.05 -21.73 -21.75
CA VAL A 262 12.71 -21.62 -22.37
C VAL A 262 12.39 -20.19 -22.82
N ASP A 263 13.17 -19.18 -22.42
CA ASP A 263 12.87 -17.79 -22.75
C ASP A 263 13.23 -17.48 -24.22
N PRO A 264 12.25 -17.12 -25.08
CA PRO A 264 12.52 -16.84 -26.49
C PRO A 264 13.31 -15.53 -26.70
N VAL A 265 13.60 -14.75 -25.64
CA VAL A 265 14.50 -13.60 -25.71
C VAL A 265 15.90 -13.96 -26.20
N TYR A 266 16.37 -15.17 -25.93
CA TYR A 266 17.67 -15.64 -26.43
C TYR A 266 17.68 -15.95 -27.93
N LEU A 267 16.49 -16.10 -28.54
CA LEU A 267 16.28 -16.21 -29.99
C LEU A 267 16.00 -14.87 -30.68
N GLY A 268 16.08 -13.74 -29.97
CA GLY A 268 15.78 -12.44 -30.54
C GLY A 268 14.29 -12.08 -30.53
N TRP A 269 13.45 -12.75 -29.73
CA TRP A 269 12.01 -12.43 -29.62
C TRP A 269 11.70 -11.78 -28.28
N ILE A 270 10.84 -10.76 -28.27
CA ILE A 270 10.38 -10.12 -27.04
C ILE A 270 8.95 -10.52 -26.76
N VAL A 271 8.72 -11.08 -25.57
CA VAL A 271 7.37 -11.41 -25.06
C VAL A 271 6.99 -10.44 -23.96
N SER A 272 6.05 -9.56 -24.27
CA SER A 272 5.54 -8.51 -23.39
C SER A 272 4.09 -8.77 -22.99
N GLY A 273 3.63 -8.13 -21.90
CA GLY A 273 2.24 -8.21 -21.47
C GLY A 273 1.88 -9.47 -20.66
N LYS A 274 2.86 -10.24 -20.17
CA LYS A 274 2.61 -11.45 -19.35
C LYS A 274 1.80 -11.18 -18.06
N TYR A 275 1.82 -9.93 -17.59
CA TYR A 275 1.15 -9.49 -16.36
C TYR A 275 0.49 -8.13 -16.56
N ARG A 276 -0.67 -7.94 -15.93
CA ARG A 276 -1.38 -6.66 -15.88
C ARG A 276 -1.75 -6.30 -14.45
N SER A 277 -1.71 -5.01 -14.13
CA SER A 277 -2.18 -4.51 -12.85
C SER A 277 -3.71 -4.41 -12.85
N GLN A 278 -4.37 -4.95 -11.84
CA GLN A 278 -5.81 -4.87 -11.63
C GLN A 278 -6.08 -4.27 -10.25
N LEU A 279 -7.11 -3.43 -10.13
CA LEU A 279 -7.60 -2.98 -8.83
C LEU A 279 -8.41 -4.12 -8.21
N CYS A 280 -8.08 -4.51 -6.98
CA CYS A 280 -8.92 -5.41 -6.20
C CYS A 280 -10.06 -4.64 -5.53
N GLU A 281 -11.10 -5.36 -5.09
CA GLU A 281 -12.28 -4.80 -4.40
C GLU A 281 -11.94 -3.96 -3.16
N ARG A 282 -10.76 -4.16 -2.55
CA ARG A 282 -10.27 -3.41 -1.38
C ARG A 282 -9.42 -2.18 -1.74
N GLY A 283 -9.43 -1.74 -3.00
CA GLY A 283 -8.68 -0.57 -3.45
C GLY A 283 -7.16 -0.78 -3.63
N THR A 284 -6.64 -2.00 -3.39
CA THR A 284 -5.22 -2.30 -3.56
C THR A 284 -4.93 -2.72 -5.02
N LYS A 285 -3.82 -2.26 -5.59
CA LYS A 285 -3.37 -2.72 -6.92
C LYS A 285 -2.73 -4.10 -6.78
N THR A 286 -3.30 -5.11 -7.42
CA THR A 286 -2.72 -6.45 -7.54
C THR A 286 -2.22 -6.69 -8.95
N THR A 287 -1.26 -7.62 -9.10
CA THR A 287 -0.73 -8.01 -10.41
C THR A 287 -1.30 -9.37 -10.77
N VAL A 288 -1.95 -9.46 -11.93
CA VAL A 288 -2.61 -10.68 -12.41
C VAL A 288 -1.90 -11.16 -13.68
N LYS A 289 -1.72 -12.50 -13.78
CA LYS A 289 -1.17 -13.13 -15.00
C LYS A 289 -2.19 -12.96 -16.13
N THR A 290 -1.71 -12.48 -17.27
CA THR A 290 -2.54 -12.28 -18.46
C THR A 290 -2.59 -13.58 -19.29
N PRO A 291 -3.74 -13.97 -19.88
CA PRO A 291 -3.83 -15.12 -20.78
C PRO A 291 -2.79 -15.05 -21.90
N GLU A 292 -2.32 -16.20 -22.38
CA GLU A 292 -1.20 -16.26 -23.33
C GLU A 292 -1.59 -15.69 -24.71
N GLU A 293 -2.88 -15.72 -25.04
CA GLU A 293 -3.47 -15.17 -26.26
C GLU A 293 -3.42 -13.64 -26.30
N GLU A 294 -3.34 -13.00 -25.14
CA GLU A 294 -3.23 -11.54 -24.99
C GLU A 294 -1.75 -11.07 -24.95
N TRP A 295 -0.77 -12.00 -25.00
CA TRP A 295 0.65 -11.63 -24.97
C TRP A 295 1.08 -10.98 -26.27
N ILE A 296 1.93 -9.97 -26.15
CA ILE A 296 2.52 -9.28 -27.30
C ILE A 296 3.86 -9.97 -27.59
N ILE A 297 3.91 -10.75 -28.66
CA ILE A 297 5.09 -11.48 -29.11
C ILE A 297 5.58 -10.83 -30.41
N ASN A 298 6.75 -10.20 -30.35
CA ASN A 298 7.35 -9.54 -31.51
C ASN A 298 8.80 -9.94 -31.68
N LYS A 299 9.30 -9.86 -32.91
CA LYS A 299 10.74 -9.91 -33.16
C LYS A 299 11.38 -8.69 -32.50
N GLY A 300 12.32 -8.92 -31.61
CA GLY A 300 13.05 -7.88 -30.89
C GLY A 300 14.03 -7.16 -31.79
N MET A 301 14.44 -5.96 -31.36
CA MET A 301 15.51 -5.19 -32.00
C MET A 301 16.92 -5.70 -31.64
N HIS A 302 17.03 -6.58 -30.64
CA HIS A 302 18.31 -7.04 -30.10
C HIS A 302 18.88 -8.25 -30.85
N GLU A 303 20.20 -8.40 -30.77
CA GLU A 303 20.91 -9.54 -31.36
C GLU A 303 20.65 -10.84 -30.57
N PRO A 304 20.31 -11.96 -31.23
CA PRO A 304 20.13 -13.24 -30.55
C PRO A 304 21.45 -13.80 -30.04
N ILE A 305 21.49 -14.26 -28.78
CA ILE A 305 22.66 -14.98 -28.21
C ILE A 305 22.73 -16.42 -28.73
N VAL A 306 21.59 -17.02 -29.06
CA VAL A 306 21.46 -18.44 -29.42
C VAL A 306 20.86 -18.57 -30.81
N SER A 307 21.39 -19.50 -31.62
CA SER A 307 20.85 -19.79 -32.95
C SER A 307 19.52 -20.56 -32.84
N LYS A 308 18.69 -20.46 -33.88
CA LYS A 308 17.40 -21.16 -33.91
C LYS A 308 17.60 -22.68 -33.78
N GLU A 309 18.60 -23.24 -34.46
CA GLU A 309 18.90 -24.67 -34.43
C GLU A 309 19.29 -25.15 -33.02
N LEU A 310 20.11 -24.36 -32.30
CA LEU A 310 20.54 -24.71 -30.96
C LEU A 310 19.39 -24.63 -29.95
N PHE A 311 18.52 -23.62 -30.08
CA PHE A 311 17.35 -23.48 -29.21
C PHE A 311 16.34 -24.60 -29.43
N ASP A 312 16.01 -24.90 -30.70
CA ASP A 312 15.05 -25.95 -31.06
C ASP A 312 15.55 -27.31 -30.55
N LYS A 313 16.84 -27.64 -30.77
CA LYS A 313 17.47 -28.86 -30.24
C LYS A 313 17.33 -28.97 -28.71
N VAL A 314 17.49 -27.86 -27.99
CA VAL A 314 17.35 -27.82 -26.53
C VAL A 314 15.89 -28.04 -26.11
N GLN A 315 14.91 -27.46 -26.82
CA GLN A 315 13.50 -27.72 -26.53
C GLN A 315 13.12 -29.19 -26.74
N ASP A 316 13.66 -29.83 -27.79
CA ASP A 316 13.46 -31.27 -28.06
C ASP A 316 14.02 -32.13 -26.93
N ILE A 317 15.22 -31.84 -26.43
CA ILE A 317 15.82 -32.56 -25.30
C ILE A 317 14.99 -32.37 -24.03
N LEU A 318 14.48 -31.15 -23.78
CA LEU A 318 13.66 -30.86 -22.60
C LEU A 318 12.30 -31.56 -22.67
N SER A 319 11.67 -31.63 -23.84
CA SER A 319 10.38 -32.29 -24.05
C SER A 319 10.50 -33.82 -23.98
N ALA A 320 11.55 -34.41 -24.57
CA ALA A 320 11.85 -35.84 -24.45
C ALA A 320 12.09 -36.27 -23.00
N ARG A 321 12.85 -35.47 -22.23
CA ARG A 321 13.05 -35.74 -20.79
C ARG A 321 11.75 -35.65 -19.99
N GLN A 322 10.84 -34.76 -20.39
CA GLN A 322 9.54 -34.60 -19.73
C GLN A 322 8.62 -35.80 -20.00
N SER A 323 8.61 -36.34 -21.22
CA SER A 323 7.83 -37.53 -21.56
C SER A 323 8.40 -38.81 -20.91
N GLU A 324 9.73 -38.96 -20.88
CA GLU A 324 10.42 -40.05 -20.18
C GLU A 324 10.20 -40.00 -18.65
N GLN A 325 10.25 -38.80 -18.04
CA GLN A 325 9.88 -38.63 -16.63
C GLN A 325 8.40 -38.88 -16.39
N GLY A 326 7.50 -38.50 -17.31
CA GLY A 326 6.07 -38.82 -17.21
C GLY A 326 5.78 -40.33 -17.17
N LEU A 327 6.64 -41.14 -17.81
CA LEU A 327 6.58 -42.61 -17.80
C LEU A 327 7.29 -43.23 -16.58
N ALA A 328 8.42 -42.66 -16.13
CA ALA A 328 9.21 -43.17 -15.01
C ALA A 328 8.77 -42.63 -13.63
N THR A 329 7.98 -41.55 -13.57
CA THR A 329 7.47 -40.94 -12.33
C THR A 329 5.95 -41.04 -12.21
N ILE A 330 5.45 -42.27 -12.22
CA ILE A 330 4.48 -42.65 -11.18
C ILE A 330 5.30 -42.86 -9.89
N TYR A 331 6.02 -41.81 -9.45
CA TYR A 331 6.59 -41.81 -8.11
C TYR A 331 5.41 -41.57 -7.20
N ASP A 332 4.92 -42.66 -6.62
CA ASP A 332 3.73 -42.70 -5.79
C ASP A 332 3.74 -41.52 -4.81
N SER A 333 2.94 -40.50 -5.13
CA SER A 333 2.83 -39.28 -4.33
C SER A 333 2.07 -39.52 -3.02
N LYS A 334 1.82 -40.79 -2.66
CA LYS A 334 1.24 -41.26 -1.40
C LYS A 334 2.06 -40.95 -0.14
N SER A 335 3.27 -40.41 -0.23
CA SER A 335 4.06 -40.00 0.96
C SER A 335 3.87 -38.54 1.40
N LYS A 336 2.84 -37.82 0.91
CA LYS A 336 2.56 -36.45 1.34
C LYS A 336 1.86 -36.40 2.70
N ARG A 337 2.49 -36.89 3.77
CA ARG A 337 2.15 -36.37 5.11
C ARG A 337 2.52 -34.89 5.11
N ARG A 338 1.53 -34.01 5.25
CA ARG A 338 1.79 -32.56 5.38
C ARG A 338 2.61 -32.36 6.65
N SER A 339 3.78 -31.74 6.53
CA SER A 339 4.57 -31.35 7.70
C SER A 339 3.78 -30.34 8.53
N MET A 340 3.76 -30.54 9.86
CA MET A 340 3.17 -29.59 10.81
C MET A 340 3.85 -28.21 10.76
N PHE A 341 5.15 -28.18 10.46
CA PHE A 341 5.96 -26.96 10.40
C PHE A 341 6.13 -26.41 8.97
N LYS A 342 5.17 -26.67 8.08
CA LYS A 342 5.23 -26.18 6.69
C LYS A 342 5.32 -24.65 6.68
N GLY A 343 6.42 -24.12 6.15
CA GLY A 343 6.68 -22.67 6.08
C GLY A 343 7.35 -22.08 7.32
N ILE A 344 7.35 -22.81 8.43
CA ILE A 344 7.89 -22.41 9.74
C ILE A 344 9.33 -22.90 9.91
N LEU A 345 9.61 -24.17 9.56
CA LEU A 345 10.90 -24.81 9.81
C LEU A 345 12.00 -24.38 8.83
N ARG A 346 13.15 -23.97 9.37
CA ARG A 346 14.32 -23.44 8.64
C ARG A 346 15.62 -24.14 9.07
N CYS A 347 16.55 -24.23 8.14
CA CYS A 347 17.92 -24.66 8.42
C CYS A 347 18.75 -23.47 8.90
N GLY A 348 19.42 -23.60 10.05
CA GLY A 348 20.26 -22.53 10.62
C GLY A 348 21.51 -22.19 9.81
N GLU A 349 22.00 -23.14 9.00
CA GLU A 349 23.22 -22.95 8.20
C GLU A 349 22.96 -22.18 6.89
N CYS A 350 21.84 -22.47 6.22
CA CYS A 350 21.54 -21.92 4.89
C CYS A 350 20.25 -21.09 4.81
N GLY A 351 19.49 -21.00 5.89
CA GLY A 351 18.22 -20.26 5.98
C GLY A 351 17.06 -20.84 5.15
N ARG A 352 17.27 -21.92 4.39
CA ARG A 352 16.22 -22.51 3.54
C ARG A 352 15.23 -23.34 4.35
N SER A 353 14.01 -23.46 3.82
CA SER A 353 12.98 -24.33 4.40
C SER A 353 13.43 -25.79 4.43
N MET A 354 13.18 -26.45 5.56
CA MET A 354 13.37 -27.88 5.71
C MET A 354 12.09 -28.63 5.34
N TYR A 355 12.24 -29.86 4.87
CA TYR A 355 11.13 -30.66 4.34
C TYR A 355 11.06 -32.00 5.07
N LEU A 356 9.87 -32.57 5.17
CA LEU A 356 9.64 -33.89 5.77
C LEU A 356 9.74 -34.97 4.67
N ARG A 357 10.50 -36.03 4.92
CA ARG A 357 10.56 -37.21 4.04
C ARG A 357 10.57 -38.47 4.89
N SER A 358 9.88 -39.49 4.40
CA SER A 358 9.97 -40.85 4.95
C SER A 358 11.27 -41.49 4.52
N LYS A 359 12.03 -42.04 5.48
CA LYS A 359 13.18 -42.88 5.19
C LYS A 359 12.75 -44.33 5.35
N SER A 360 12.96 -45.15 4.31
CA SER A 360 12.60 -46.57 4.32
C SER A 360 13.03 -47.24 5.64
N ASN A 361 12.06 -47.82 6.37
CA ASN A 361 12.20 -48.46 7.68
C ASN A 361 12.73 -47.63 8.88
N ARG A 362 12.85 -46.29 8.78
CA ARG A 362 13.42 -45.47 9.88
C ARG A 362 12.54 -44.29 10.35
N GLY A 363 11.31 -44.19 9.84
CA GLY A 363 10.38 -43.11 10.17
C GLY A 363 10.61 -41.84 9.36
N TYR A 364 10.07 -40.72 9.83
CA TYR A 364 10.10 -39.44 9.14
C TYR A 364 11.19 -38.51 9.68
N TYR A 365 11.87 -37.81 8.77
CA TYR A 365 12.95 -36.86 9.10
C TYR A 365 12.74 -35.52 8.40
N TYR A 366 13.13 -34.46 9.09
CA TYR A 366 13.30 -33.12 8.55
C TYR A 366 14.69 -32.97 7.92
N TYR A 367 14.75 -32.63 6.63
CA TYR A 367 15.99 -32.47 5.87
C TYR A 367 16.14 -31.08 5.28
N CYS A 368 17.40 -30.63 5.15
CA CYS A 368 17.74 -29.43 4.39
C CYS A 368 17.67 -29.72 2.88
N THR A 369 16.86 -28.97 2.14
CA THR A 369 16.73 -29.14 0.67
C THR A 369 17.97 -28.78 -0.09
N LEU A 370 18.77 -27.85 0.41
CA LEU A 370 19.97 -27.39 -0.27
C LEU A 370 21.05 -28.47 -0.26
N HIS A 371 21.22 -29.13 0.89
CA HIS A 371 22.10 -30.28 1.02
C HIS A 371 21.66 -31.45 0.12
N GLU A 372 20.37 -31.81 0.15
CA GLU A 372 19.85 -32.90 -0.70
C GLU A 372 20.06 -32.64 -2.19
N ASN A 373 19.86 -31.39 -2.62
CA ASN A 373 19.90 -31.07 -4.04
C ASN A 373 21.30 -30.71 -4.54
N TYR A 374 22.25 -30.31 -3.69
CA TYR A 374 23.58 -29.83 -4.15
C TYR A 374 24.74 -30.24 -3.23
N ASN A 375 24.53 -31.25 -2.38
CA ASN A 375 25.52 -31.89 -1.50
C ASN A 375 26.15 -30.97 -0.43
N ALA A 376 27.12 -31.53 0.29
CA ALA A 376 27.79 -30.91 1.45
C ALA A 376 28.54 -29.60 1.14
N THR A 377 28.88 -29.35 -0.12
CA THR A 377 29.63 -28.17 -0.56
C THR A 377 28.89 -26.86 -0.29
N ILE A 378 27.55 -26.90 -0.24
CA ILE A 378 26.72 -25.69 -0.10
C ILE A 378 26.00 -25.64 1.25
N CYS A 379 25.65 -26.79 1.83
CA CYS A 379 25.11 -26.86 3.18
C CYS A 379 25.51 -28.20 3.80
N PRO A 380 26.00 -28.21 5.05
CA PRO A 380 26.32 -29.46 5.72
C PRO A 380 25.07 -30.33 5.91
N LYS A 381 25.28 -31.65 5.96
CA LYS A 381 24.19 -32.61 6.06
C LYS A 381 23.44 -32.41 7.36
N LYS A 382 22.12 -32.22 7.25
CA LYS A 382 21.23 -32.12 8.40
C LYS A 382 19.98 -32.96 8.21
N ALA A 383 19.77 -33.89 9.13
CA ALA A 383 18.57 -34.69 9.24
C ALA A 383 18.19 -34.84 10.71
N VAL A 384 17.01 -34.36 11.10
CA VAL A 384 16.49 -34.45 12.47
C VAL A 384 15.20 -35.27 12.45
N LYS A 385 14.97 -36.16 13.42
CA LYS A 385 13.74 -36.96 13.47
C LYS A 385 12.53 -36.06 13.68
N GLN A 386 11.39 -36.47 13.10
CA GLN A 386 10.14 -35.73 13.25
C GLN A 386 9.75 -35.55 14.73
N GLU A 387 9.79 -36.64 15.50
CA GLU A 387 9.36 -36.71 16.90
C GLU A 387 10.18 -35.78 17.81
N ASP A 388 11.49 -35.68 17.56
CA ASP A 388 12.38 -34.82 18.35
C ASP A 388 12.02 -33.34 18.16
N VAL A 389 11.70 -32.92 16.94
CA VAL A 389 11.31 -31.53 16.64
C VAL A 389 9.91 -31.22 17.17
N GLU A 390 8.95 -32.14 17.01
CA GLU A 390 7.57 -31.97 17.47
C GLU A 390 7.49 -31.93 19.00
N SER A 391 8.19 -32.82 19.69
CA SER A 391 8.26 -32.82 21.16
C SER A 391 9.00 -31.61 21.73
N LEU A 392 10.04 -31.12 21.06
CA LEU A 392 10.73 -29.88 21.44
C LEU A 392 9.80 -28.67 21.29
N ALA A 393 9.13 -28.52 20.15
CA ALA A 393 8.22 -27.41 19.89
C ALA A 393 7.05 -27.41 20.89
N LEU A 394 6.45 -28.57 21.16
CA LEU A 394 5.37 -28.70 22.14
C LEU A 394 5.82 -28.27 23.54
N ARG A 395 6.98 -28.76 24.00
CA ARG A 395 7.52 -28.37 25.32
C ARG A 395 7.75 -26.87 25.41
N LEU A 396 8.35 -26.26 24.38
CA LEU A 396 8.60 -24.82 24.37
C LEU A 396 7.30 -24.01 24.41
N ILE A 397 6.29 -24.37 23.62
CA ILE A 397 4.97 -23.73 23.67
C ILE A 397 4.36 -23.87 25.07
N GLN A 398 4.33 -25.07 25.63
CA GLN A 398 3.78 -25.32 26.97
C GLN A 398 4.50 -24.52 28.07
N THR A 399 5.83 -24.37 27.99
CA THR A 399 6.59 -23.54 28.92
C THR A 399 6.18 -22.07 28.81
N GLN A 400 6.01 -21.53 27.60
CA GLN A 400 5.55 -20.15 27.41
C GLN A 400 4.11 -19.94 27.86
N ILE A 401 3.21 -20.89 27.60
CA ILE A 401 1.81 -20.86 28.07
C ILE A 401 1.77 -20.78 29.61
N ARG A 402 2.58 -21.59 30.29
CA ARG A 402 2.66 -21.58 31.76
C ARG A 402 3.18 -20.24 32.28
N ALA A 403 4.30 -19.76 31.73
CA ALA A 403 4.89 -18.48 32.14
C ALA A 403 3.90 -17.31 31.97
N PHE A 404 3.19 -17.26 30.84
CA PHE A 404 2.17 -16.23 30.59
C PHE A 404 0.99 -16.35 31.55
N SER A 405 0.47 -17.56 31.77
CA SER A 405 -0.68 -17.81 32.65
C SER A 405 -0.35 -17.47 34.12
N ASP A 406 0.84 -17.82 34.58
CA ASP A 406 1.30 -17.53 35.94
C ASP A 406 1.47 -16.02 36.14
N ALA A 407 2.04 -15.33 35.15
CA ALA A 407 2.16 -13.87 35.17
C ALA A 407 0.80 -13.17 35.16
N GLN A 408 -0.17 -13.62 34.35
CA GLN A 408 -1.53 -13.10 34.37
C GLN A 408 -2.21 -13.30 35.73
N ARG A 409 -2.08 -14.50 36.32
CA ARG A 409 -2.62 -14.78 37.66
C ARG A 409 -2.01 -13.87 38.72
N LEU A 410 -0.70 -13.66 38.68
CA LEU A 410 -0.03 -12.75 39.59
C LEU A 410 -0.57 -11.32 39.45
N ILE A 411 -0.68 -10.80 38.22
CA ILE A 411 -1.21 -9.46 37.97
C ILE A 411 -2.66 -9.35 38.44
N ALA A 412 -3.51 -10.33 38.14
CA ALA A 412 -4.91 -10.35 38.58
C ALA A 412 -5.02 -10.29 40.11
N ASN A 413 -4.21 -11.09 40.82
CA ASN A 413 -4.16 -11.07 42.28
C ASN A 413 -3.70 -9.71 42.83
N LEU A 414 -2.67 -9.10 42.22
CA LEU A 414 -2.18 -7.78 42.61
C LEU A 414 -3.23 -6.69 42.33
N ASN A 415 -3.94 -6.75 41.20
CA ASN A 415 -4.95 -5.77 40.81
C ASN A 415 -6.26 -5.90 41.60
N ALA A 416 -6.52 -7.07 42.19
CA ALA A 416 -7.62 -7.25 43.13
C ALA A 416 -7.40 -6.52 44.48
N THR A 417 -6.18 -6.05 44.78
CA THR A 417 -5.91 -5.32 46.03
C THR A 417 -6.55 -3.93 46.04
N PRO A 418 -7.04 -3.43 47.20
CA PRO A 418 -7.66 -2.10 47.30
C PRO A 418 -6.73 -0.94 46.87
N SER A 419 -5.43 -1.06 47.17
CA SER A 419 -4.41 -0.08 46.76
C SER A 419 -4.32 0.06 45.23
N SER A 420 -4.39 -1.08 44.53
CA SER A 420 -4.33 -1.11 43.07
C SER A 420 -5.61 -0.56 42.42
N GLN A 421 -6.78 -0.88 42.99
CA GLN A 421 -8.06 -0.30 42.57
C GLN A 421 -8.09 1.23 42.76
N THR A 422 -7.52 1.72 43.87
CA THR A 422 -7.39 3.16 44.13
C THR A 422 -6.51 3.83 43.08
N ARG A 423 -5.35 3.23 42.75
CA ARG A 423 -4.47 3.75 41.68
C ARG A 423 -5.16 3.78 40.32
N TYR A 424 -5.92 2.75 39.98
CA TYR A 424 -6.71 2.71 38.75
C TYR A 424 -7.69 3.89 38.68
N GLN A 425 -8.41 4.17 39.76
CA GLN A 425 -9.35 5.30 39.84
C GLN A 425 -8.65 6.67 39.77
N ILE A 426 -7.45 6.80 40.34
CA ILE A 426 -6.66 8.03 40.24
C ILE A 426 -6.31 8.32 38.78
N TYR A 427 -5.81 7.32 38.04
CA TYR A 427 -5.52 7.49 36.62
C TYR A 427 -6.77 7.80 35.80
N GLU A 428 -7.89 7.15 36.10
CA GLU A 428 -9.19 7.45 35.46
C GLU A 428 -9.60 8.90 35.65
N THR A 429 -9.49 9.41 36.88
CA THR A 429 -9.81 10.80 37.20
C THR A 429 -8.89 11.78 36.46
N GLN A 430 -7.59 11.49 36.39
CA GLN A 430 -6.62 12.32 35.65
C GLN A 430 -6.89 12.33 34.14
N ILE A 431 -7.28 11.20 33.56
CA ILE A 431 -7.68 11.11 32.14
C ILE A 431 -8.92 11.96 31.89
N ASP A 432 -9.93 11.89 32.75
CA ASP A 432 -11.16 12.66 32.61
C ASP A 432 -10.92 14.17 32.79
N ASP A 433 -10.02 14.57 33.69
CA ASP A 433 -9.56 15.95 33.83
C ASP A 433 -8.83 16.44 32.57
N ALA A 434 -7.95 15.63 32.00
CA ALA A 434 -7.24 15.96 30.76
C ALA A 434 -8.20 16.09 29.56
N LYS A 435 -9.19 15.18 29.45
CA LYS A 435 -10.25 15.25 28.42
C LYS A 435 -11.08 16.53 28.55
N ARG A 436 -11.45 16.92 29.77
CA ARG A 436 -12.15 18.20 30.02
C ARG A 436 -11.31 19.41 29.61
N LYS A 437 -10.00 19.38 29.84
CA LYS A 437 -9.08 20.46 29.40
C LYS A 437 -8.96 20.54 27.88
N ILE A 438 -8.87 19.40 27.18
CA ILE A 438 -8.89 19.35 25.71
C ILE A 438 -10.16 19.99 25.16
N GLU A 439 -11.32 19.61 25.72
CA GLU A 439 -12.60 20.16 25.30
C GLU A 439 -12.66 21.67 25.53
N LYS A 440 -12.15 22.16 26.67
CA LYS A 440 -12.02 23.59 26.93
C LYS A 440 -11.15 24.31 25.89
N PHE A 441 -10.00 23.74 25.50
CA PHE A 441 -9.15 24.35 24.47
C PHE A 441 -9.81 24.35 23.09
N ASN A 442 -10.56 23.31 22.73
CA ASN A 442 -11.33 23.28 21.49
C ASN A 442 -12.42 24.36 21.48
N GLN A 443 -13.12 24.55 22.61
CA GLN A 443 -14.13 25.60 22.75
C GLN A 443 -13.52 27.00 22.67
N LEU A 444 -12.38 27.25 23.33
CA LEU A 444 -11.66 28.52 23.24
C LEU A 444 -11.20 28.79 21.80
N LYS A 445 -10.71 27.77 21.10
CA LYS A 445 -10.33 27.87 19.68
C LYS A 445 -11.53 28.21 18.79
N ALA A 446 -12.70 27.63 19.05
CA ALA A 446 -13.93 27.98 18.32
C ALA A 446 -14.37 29.42 18.61
N ALA A 447 -14.24 29.89 19.86
CA ALA A 447 -14.57 31.26 20.24
C ALA A 447 -13.66 32.31 19.58
N LEU A 448 -12.35 32.03 19.46
CA LEU A 448 -11.39 32.90 18.77
C LEU A 448 -11.79 33.26 17.33
N TYR A 449 -12.47 32.34 16.64
CA TYR A 449 -12.97 32.61 15.29
C TYR A 449 -14.07 33.69 15.29
N GLY A 450 -14.94 33.68 16.30
CA GLY A 450 -15.95 34.71 16.50
C GLY A 450 -15.31 36.08 16.75
N ASP A 451 -14.34 36.15 17.66
CA ASP A 451 -13.63 37.39 17.97
C ASP A 451 -12.82 37.93 16.77
N PHE A 452 -12.26 37.05 15.92
CA PHE A 452 -11.63 37.43 14.66
C PHE A 452 -12.67 37.96 13.65
N ALA A 453 -13.82 37.31 13.52
CA ALA A 453 -14.90 37.73 12.62
C ALA A 453 -15.50 39.10 13.02
N ASP A 454 -15.57 39.39 14.32
CA ASP A 454 -16.02 40.66 14.87
C ASP A 454 -14.95 41.78 14.80
N GLY A 455 -13.76 41.47 14.26
CA GLY A 455 -12.66 42.42 14.08
C GLY A 455 -11.92 42.80 15.36
N LEU A 456 -12.11 42.03 16.44
CA LEU A 456 -11.46 42.25 17.74
C LEU A 456 -10.03 41.69 17.78
N LEU A 457 -9.68 40.79 16.86
CA LEU A 457 -8.37 40.14 16.74
C LEU A 457 -7.78 40.35 15.34
N SER A 458 -6.46 40.56 15.28
CA SER A 458 -5.76 40.55 14.00
C SER A 458 -5.62 39.11 13.46
N HIS A 459 -5.39 38.97 12.16
CA HIS A 459 -5.13 37.64 11.56
C HIS A 459 -3.94 36.94 12.22
N GLN A 460 -2.88 37.68 12.54
CA GLN A 460 -1.69 37.13 13.16
C GLN A 460 -1.99 36.61 14.57
N ASP A 461 -2.68 37.40 15.39
CA ASP A 461 -3.05 37.00 16.75
C ASP A 461 -3.99 35.79 16.77
N TYR A 462 -4.93 35.73 15.82
CA TYR A 462 -5.81 34.57 15.64
C TYR A 462 -5.00 33.31 15.29
N THR A 463 -4.08 33.38 14.32
CA THR A 463 -3.25 32.24 13.94
C THR A 463 -2.41 31.75 15.13
N ASP A 464 -1.74 32.67 15.83
CA ASP A 464 -0.84 32.33 16.93
C ASP A 464 -1.59 31.68 18.12
N LEU A 465 -2.75 32.23 18.50
CA LEU A 465 -3.57 31.68 19.60
C LEU A 465 -4.25 30.36 19.22
N SER A 466 -4.73 30.24 17.98
CA SER A 466 -5.33 29.01 17.44
C SER A 466 -4.32 27.85 17.40
N GLU A 467 -3.08 28.14 17.00
CA GLU A 467 -1.99 27.18 17.04
C GLU A 467 -1.59 26.79 18.47
N ASP A 468 -1.50 27.73 19.40
CA ASP A 468 -1.20 27.44 20.82
C ASP A 468 -2.25 26.52 21.45
N TYR A 469 -3.54 26.81 21.26
CA TYR A 469 -4.61 25.94 21.79
C TYR A 469 -4.61 24.55 21.14
N SER A 470 -4.31 24.47 19.84
CA SER A 470 -4.19 23.18 19.15
C SER A 470 -3.03 22.37 19.73
N ARG A 471 -1.87 23.01 19.91
CA ARG A 471 -0.67 22.38 20.50
C ARG A 471 -0.94 21.87 21.91
N ARG A 472 -1.54 22.67 22.78
CA ARG A 472 -1.89 22.25 24.15
C ARG A 472 -2.89 21.09 24.18
N ALA A 473 -3.83 21.05 23.24
CA ALA A 473 -4.76 19.94 23.11
C ALA A 473 -4.02 18.65 22.66
N ASP A 474 -3.07 18.77 21.72
CA ASP A 474 -2.25 17.64 21.28
C ASP A 474 -1.32 17.10 22.37
N ASP A 475 -0.67 17.97 23.14
CA ASP A 475 0.15 17.57 24.29
C ASP A 475 -0.67 16.79 25.32
N LEU A 476 -1.90 17.23 25.60
CA LEU A 476 -2.82 16.51 26.48
C LEU A 476 -3.29 15.18 25.89
N ARG A 477 -3.44 15.05 24.58
CA ARG A 477 -3.77 13.76 23.93
C ARG A 477 -2.64 12.76 24.09
N ILE A 478 -1.39 13.20 23.93
CA ILE A 478 -0.20 12.37 24.17
C ILE A 478 -0.15 11.93 25.63
N PHE A 479 -0.38 12.85 26.56
CA PHE A 479 -0.42 12.56 27.99
C PHE A 479 -1.54 11.56 28.36
N ILE A 480 -2.74 11.70 27.79
CA ILE A 480 -3.84 10.73 27.97
C ILE A 480 -3.40 9.33 27.49
N ALA A 481 -2.74 9.22 26.34
CA ALA A 481 -2.30 7.93 25.82
C ALA A 481 -1.26 7.25 26.74
N GLU A 482 -0.41 8.03 27.43
CA GLU A 482 0.52 7.51 28.43
C GLU A 482 -0.22 7.08 29.71
N LEU A 483 -1.14 7.92 30.22
CA LEU A 483 -1.97 7.58 31.38
C LEU A 483 -2.85 6.35 31.14
N GLU A 484 -3.41 6.18 29.94
CA GLU A 484 -4.20 5.00 29.59
C GLU A 484 -3.36 3.72 29.62
N LYS A 485 -2.10 3.77 29.15
CA LYS A 485 -1.17 2.65 29.27
C LYS A 485 -0.84 2.32 30.72
N GLU A 486 -0.61 3.32 31.56
CA GLU A 486 -0.35 3.11 32.99
C GLU A 486 -1.59 2.57 33.71
N LYS A 487 -2.78 3.12 33.42
CA LYS A 487 -4.07 2.67 33.96
C LYS A 487 -4.33 1.20 33.64
N GLU A 488 -4.09 0.79 32.39
CA GLU A 488 -4.36 -0.57 31.94
C GLU A 488 -3.60 -1.62 32.76
N LYS A 489 -2.38 -1.32 33.25
CA LYS A 489 -1.61 -2.24 34.12
C LYS A 489 -2.34 -2.61 35.42
N TYR A 490 -3.26 -1.76 35.87
CA TYR A 490 -4.06 -1.96 37.08
C TYR A 490 -5.47 -2.52 36.78
N SER A 491 -5.78 -2.81 35.51
CA SER A 491 -7.07 -3.37 35.13
C SER A 491 -7.20 -4.83 35.59
N VAL A 492 -8.42 -5.23 35.98
CA VAL A 492 -8.70 -6.61 36.45
C VAL A 492 -8.54 -7.63 35.32
N GLY A 493 -8.69 -7.20 34.06
CA GLY A 493 -8.57 -8.03 32.86
C GLY A 493 -7.27 -7.78 32.08
N PHE A 494 -6.19 -7.38 32.74
CA PHE A 494 -4.93 -7.06 32.07
C PHE A 494 -4.43 -8.25 31.25
N GLY A 495 -4.21 -8.02 29.96
CA GLY A 495 -3.74 -9.02 29.03
C GLY A 495 -4.80 -10.06 28.60
N SER A 496 -6.04 -10.02 29.11
CA SER A 496 -7.08 -10.98 28.72
C SER A 496 -7.53 -10.84 27.26
N LYS A 497 -7.34 -9.67 26.66
CA LYS A 497 -7.66 -9.40 25.25
C LYS A 497 -6.49 -9.62 24.28
N MET A 498 -5.30 -9.95 24.81
CA MET A 498 -4.10 -10.22 23.99
C MET A 498 -4.27 -11.50 23.19
N GLN A 499 -3.61 -11.59 22.03
CA GLN A 499 -3.67 -12.78 21.19
C GLN A 499 -3.18 -14.03 21.94
N TRP A 500 -2.15 -13.90 22.78
CA TRP A 500 -1.68 -15.01 23.61
C TRP A 500 -2.74 -15.55 24.57
N ALA A 501 -3.54 -14.69 25.21
CA ALA A 501 -4.60 -15.14 26.10
C ALA A 501 -5.67 -15.95 25.35
N LEU A 502 -6.10 -15.45 24.17
CA LEU A 502 -7.07 -16.14 23.31
C LEU A 502 -6.54 -17.49 22.80
N LEU A 503 -5.25 -17.53 22.42
CA LEU A 503 -4.60 -18.77 21.97
C LEU A 503 -4.46 -19.78 23.11
N ILE A 504 -4.12 -19.32 24.32
CA ILE A 504 -4.05 -20.18 25.50
C ILE A 504 -5.42 -20.77 25.81
N GLU A 505 -6.49 -19.99 25.81
CA GLU A 505 -7.84 -20.51 26.03
C GLU A 505 -8.23 -21.58 25.00
N LYS A 506 -7.85 -21.39 23.74
CA LYS A 506 -8.09 -22.35 22.66
C LYS A 506 -7.30 -23.65 22.83
N TYR A 507 -6.04 -23.58 23.29
CA TYR A 507 -5.09 -24.70 23.24
C TYR A 507 -4.67 -25.27 24.61
N LYS A 508 -5.20 -24.76 25.74
CA LYS A 508 -4.78 -25.14 27.11
C LYS A 508 -4.95 -26.63 27.42
N ASP A 509 -5.97 -27.28 26.88
CA ASP A 509 -6.32 -28.68 27.18
C ASP A 509 -5.72 -29.65 26.13
N GLN A 510 -4.93 -29.13 25.18
CA GLN A 510 -4.40 -29.92 24.08
C GLN A 510 -3.05 -30.55 24.44
N GLU A 511 -3.01 -31.88 24.51
CA GLU A 511 -1.82 -32.65 24.90
C GLU A 511 -0.85 -32.95 23.74
N SER A 512 -1.29 -32.75 22.49
CA SER A 512 -0.50 -33.05 21.29
C SER A 512 -0.37 -31.86 20.35
N LEU A 513 0.81 -31.70 19.75
CA LEU A 513 1.04 -30.63 18.79
C LEU A 513 0.37 -30.96 17.45
N ASP A 514 -0.45 -30.04 16.96
CA ASP A 514 -0.95 -30.06 15.58
C ASP A 514 -0.37 -28.91 14.75
N ALA A 515 -0.68 -28.91 13.45
CA ALA A 515 -0.19 -27.90 12.53
C ALA A 515 -0.79 -26.50 12.79
N GLU A 516 -2.00 -26.40 13.33
CA GLU A 516 -2.66 -25.12 13.61
C GLU A 516 -2.05 -24.46 14.84
N MET A 517 -1.86 -25.22 15.92
CA MET A 517 -1.19 -24.81 17.14
C MET A 517 0.24 -24.35 16.85
N ALA A 518 1.00 -25.13 16.06
CA ALA A 518 2.34 -24.76 15.65
C ALA A 518 2.36 -23.43 14.87
N ALA A 519 1.45 -23.25 13.90
CA ALA A 519 1.37 -22.02 13.11
C ALA A 519 0.88 -20.80 13.89
N ALA A 520 0.05 -21.01 14.92
CA ALA A 520 -0.47 -19.96 15.78
C ALA A 520 0.60 -19.42 16.73
N PHE A 521 1.41 -20.28 17.34
CA PHE A 521 2.43 -19.85 18.31
C PHE A 521 3.79 -19.55 17.68
N ILE A 522 4.20 -20.29 16.64
CA ILE A 522 5.57 -20.21 16.10
C ILE A 522 5.58 -19.49 14.75
N GLU A 523 6.40 -18.45 14.66
CA GLU A 523 6.68 -17.76 13.41
C GLU A 523 7.78 -18.49 12.61
N THR A 524 8.92 -18.76 13.26
CA THR A 524 10.03 -19.51 12.67
C THR A 524 10.65 -20.46 13.69
N LEU A 525 11.07 -21.63 13.21
CA LEU A 525 11.83 -22.60 13.99
C LEU A 525 13.09 -22.96 13.23
N THR A 526 14.25 -22.64 13.76
CA THR A 526 15.55 -22.76 13.09
C THR A 526 16.41 -23.80 13.78
N LEU A 527 16.93 -24.76 13.02
CA LEU A 527 17.74 -25.86 13.55
C LEU A 527 19.21 -25.77 13.09
N PHE A 528 20.17 -25.80 14.02
CA PHE A 528 21.63 -25.72 13.79
C PHE A 528 22.37 -27.05 14.07
N ASN A 529 23.46 -27.32 13.35
CA ASN A 529 24.07 -28.67 13.34
C ASN A 529 24.78 -29.06 14.65
N ASP A 530 25.14 -28.07 15.44
CA ASP A 530 25.63 -28.19 16.81
C ASP A 530 24.54 -28.61 17.83
N GLY A 531 23.27 -28.72 17.40
CA GLY A 531 22.13 -29.05 18.25
C GLY A 531 21.39 -27.84 18.79
N HIS A 532 21.85 -26.61 18.48
CA HIS A 532 21.16 -25.39 18.85
C HIS A 532 19.85 -25.23 18.07
N VAL A 533 18.82 -24.70 18.75
CA VAL A 533 17.49 -24.47 18.19
C VAL A 533 17.03 -23.07 18.57
N GLU A 534 16.68 -22.27 17.57
CA GLU A 534 16.06 -20.96 17.77
C GLU A 534 14.58 -21.04 17.41
N VAL A 535 13.74 -20.46 18.28
CA VAL A 535 12.29 -20.37 18.06
C VAL A 535 11.86 -18.92 18.17
N ALA A 536 11.32 -18.37 17.09
CA ALA A 536 10.65 -17.09 17.10
C ALA A 536 9.15 -17.33 17.30
N PHE A 537 8.62 -16.84 18.42
CA PHE A 537 7.19 -16.89 18.71
C PHE A 537 6.46 -15.70 18.08
N ARG A 538 5.23 -15.95 17.60
CA ARG A 538 4.31 -14.87 17.21
C ARG A 538 3.87 -14.10 18.45
N HIS A 539 3.62 -12.79 18.29
CA HIS A 539 3.14 -11.93 19.38
C HIS A 539 4.04 -11.96 20.63
N ARG A 540 5.36 -12.11 20.43
CA ARG A 540 6.34 -12.20 21.52
C ARG A 540 6.34 -10.94 22.40
N ASP A 541 6.06 -9.80 21.81
CA ASP A 541 5.87 -8.52 22.47
C ASP A 541 4.78 -8.56 23.55
N GLU A 542 3.67 -9.27 23.31
CA GLU A 542 2.60 -9.43 24.31
C GLU A 542 3.09 -10.24 25.53
N ILE A 543 3.86 -11.31 25.30
CA ILE A 543 4.44 -12.11 26.40
C ILE A 543 5.41 -11.27 27.22
N GLU A 544 6.33 -10.56 26.55
CA GLU A 544 7.33 -9.72 27.21
C GLU A 544 6.65 -8.60 28.01
N GLN A 545 5.57 -8.00 27.49
CA GLN A 545 4.78 -7.00 28.20
C GLN A 545 4.15 -7.58 29.48
N VAL A 546 3.51 -8.76 29.40
CA VAL A 546 2.86 -9.38 30.56
C VAL A 546 3.89 -9.78 31.62
N LEU A 547 5.01 -10.38 31.21
CA LEU A 547 6.09 -10.73 32.13
C LEU A 547 6.72 -9.49 32.78
N TYR A 548 6.92 -8.41 32.02
CA TYR A 548 7.45 -7.16 32.52
C TYR A 548 6.51 -6.50 33.55
N VAL A 549 5.21 -6.45 33.27
CA VAL A 549 4.22 -5.92 34.21
C VAL A 549 4.15 -6.79 35.45
N ALA A 550 4.15 -8.12 35.32
CA ALA A 550 4.16 -9.02 36.46
C ALA A 550 5.40 -8.80 37.37
N ALA A 551 6.59 -8.68 36.76
CA ALA A 551 7.84 -8.47 37.50
C ALA A 551 7.92 -7.09 38.18
N THR A 552 7.49 -6.03 37.47
CA THR A 552 7.49 -4.66 38.02
C THR A 552 6.49 -4.54 39.17
N ARG A 553 5.27 -5.05 38.99
CA ARG A 553 4.22 -5.04 40.01
C ARG A 553 4.56 -5.93 41.21
N GLY A 554 5.22 -7.07 40.99
CA GLY A 554 5.76 -7.91 42.05
C GLY A 554 6.76 -7.17 42.94
N LYS A 555 7.74 -6.49 42.33
CA LYS A 555 8.71 -5.66 43.06
C LYS A 555 8.08 -4.48 43.81
N GLU A 556 7.05 -3.86 43.24
CA GLU A 556 6.29 -2.82 43.93
C GLU A 556 5.63 -3.38 45.20
N ALA A 557 4.94 -4.51 45.09
CA ALA A 557 4.27 -5.14 46.22
C ALA A 557 5.26 -5.50 47.34
N GLU A 558 6.44 -6.04 47.02
CA GLU A 558 7.49 -6.35 48.00
C GLU A 558 8.02 -5.10 48.71
N ARG A 559 8.16 -3.97 48.00
CA ARG A 559 8.66 -2.70 48.58
C ARG A 559 7.69 -2.04 49.55
N TYR A 560 6.38 -2.28 49.41
CA TYR A 560 5.35 -1.72 50.29
C TYR A 560 4.86 -2.71 51.36
N ALA A 561 5.41 -3.94 51.37
CA ALA A 561 5.08 -4.98 52.35
C ALA A 561 6.04 -5.03 53.56
N GLY A 562 7.14 -4.27 53.53
CA GLY A 562 8.03 -4.02 54.67
C GLY A 562 7.86 -2.60 55.16
#